data_AF-A0A191Y0R1-F1
#
_entry.id   AF-A0A191Y0R1-F1
#
_cell.length_a   1.000
_cell.length_b   1.000
_cell.length_c   1.000
_cell.angle_alpha   90.00
_cell.angle_beta   90.00
_cell.angle_gamma   90.00
#
_symmetry.space_group_name_H-M   'P 1'
#
loop_
_entity.id
_entity.type
_entity.pdbx_description
1 polymer ?
#
loop_
_entity_poly.entity_id
_entity_poly.type
_entity_poly.pdbx_seq_one_letter_code
_entity_poly.pdbx_strand_id
1 'polypeptide(L)' 'VVGLLDEVEFVHYDGDTKRLEPRQDWMRRLTEDDPQYWQRNTEIAMGQQQVYKVDIETVK' A
#
# COMPACT_ATOMS: atom_id res chain seq x y z
N VAL A 1 5.16 -0.86 -2.43
CA VAL A 1 4.38 -2.11 -2.65
C VAL A 1 3.46 -1.86 -3.83
N VAL A 2 3.31 -2.82 -4.74
CA VAL A 2 2.38 -2.74 -5.89
C VAL A 2 1.49 -3.98 -5.86
N GLY A 3 0.18 -3.81 -6.02
CA GLY A 3 -0.76 -4.91 -6.15
C GLY A 3 -1.24 -5.06 -7.59
N LEU A 4 -1.15 -6.29 -8.12
CA LEU A 4 -1.56 -6.65 -9.47
C LEU A 4 -2.74 -7.65 -9.41
N LEU A 5 -3.74 -7.45 -10.27
CA LEU A 5 -4.81 -8.41 -10.54
C LEU A 5 -4.92 -8.54 -12.06
N ASP A 6 -4.72 -9.75 -12.58
CA ASP A 6 -4.65 -10.00 -14.02
C ASP A 6 -3.69 -9.04 -14.76
N GLU A 7 -2.47 -8.90 -14.21
CA GLU A 7 -1.41 -8.00 -14.71
C GLU A 7 -1.74 -6.50 -14.64
N VAL A 8 -2.93 -6.13 -14.16
CA VAL A 8 -3.34 -4.74 -13.99
C VAL A 8 -3.02 -4.27 -12.58
N GLU A 9 -2.31 -3.14 -12.48
CA GLU A 9 -2.09 -2.47 -11.21
C GLU A 9 -3.41 -1.92 -10.65
N PHE A 10 -3.78 -2.41 -9.46
CA PHE A 10 -4.97 -1.96 -8.76
C PHE A 10 -4.69 -1.11 -7.51
N VAL A 11 -3.47 -1.21 -6.97
CA VAL A 11 -3.06 -0.43 -5.81
C VAL A 11 -1.55 -0.18 -5.81
N HIS A 12 -1.16 1.01 -5.35
CA HIS A 12 0.23 1.44 -5.23
C HIS A 12 0.51 2.03 -3.85
N TYR A 13 1.57 1.62 -3.18
CA TYR A 13 2.09 2.34 -2.02
C TYR A 13 3.22 3.27 -2.43
N ASP A 14 2.96 4.58 -2.37
CA ASP A 14 3.94 5.63 -2.56
C ASP A 14 4.72 5.84 -1.26
N GLY A 15 6.01 5.53 -1.30
CA GLY A 15 6.91 5.60 -0.15
C GLY A 15 7.32 7.03 0.24
N ASP A 16 7.15 8.01 -0.65
CA ASP A 16 7.47 9.41 -0.41
C ASP A 16 6.30 10.10 0.28
N THR A 17 5.09 9.93 -0.25
CA THR A 17 3.87 10.49 0.34
C THR A 17 3.31 9.63 1.48
N LYS A 18 3.80 8.39 1.63
CA LYS A 18 3.34 7.38 2.61
C LYS A 18 1.86 7.10 2.49
N ARG A 19 1.39 6.87 1.26
CA ARG A 19 -0.02 6.62 0.96
C ARG A 19 -0.18 5.36 0.13
N LEU A 20 -1.18 4.55 0.48
CA LEU A 20 -1.67 3.48 -0.36
C LEU A 20 -2.80 4.02 -1.25
N GLU A 21 -2.59 4.03 -2.56
CA GLU A 21 -3.46 4.68 -3.54
C GLU A 21 -4.13 3.66 -4.46
N PRO A 22 -5.46 3.76 -4.67
CA PRO A 22 -6.14 2.96 -5.68
C PRO A 22 -5.74 3.39 -7.10
N ARG A 23 -5.49 2.40 -7.97
CA ARG A 23 -5.19 2.60 -9.39
C ARG A 23 -6.35 2.24 -10.32
N GLN A 24 -7.38 1.57 -9.79
CA GLN A 24 -8.59 1.24 -10.52
C GLN A 24 -9.84 1.78 -9.80
N ASP A 25 -10.88 2.12 -10.56
CA ASP A 25 -12.09 2.75 -10.01
C ASP A 25 -12.89 1.84 -9.08
N TRP A 26 -12.84 0.53 -9.29
CA TRP A 26 -13.50 -0.42 -8.40
C TRP A 26 -12.83 -0.45 -7.02
N MET A 27 -11.51 -0.20 -6.92
CA MET A 27 -10.85 -0.09 -5.63
C MET A 27 -11.31 1.16 -4.88
N ARG A 28 -11.50 2.31 -5.56
CA ARG A 28 -11.91 3.56 -4.89
C ARG A 28 -13.21 3.41 -4.09
N ARG A 29 -14.12 2.57 -4.57
CA ARG A 29 -15.43 2.29 -3.96
C ARG A 29 -15.33 1.46 -2.68
N LEU A 30 -14.21 0.80 -2.39
CA LEU A 30 -14.02 0.06 -1.12
C LEU A 30 -14.20 0.93 0.12
N THR A 31 -14.05 2.26 0.00
CA THR A 31 -14.32 3.20 1.09
C THR A 31 -15.79 3.16 1.54
N GLU A 32 -16.71 2.77 0.67
CA GLU A 32 -18.14 2.63 0.98
C GLU A 32 -18.41 1.39 1.83
N ASP A 33 -17.76 0.27 1.50
CA ASP A 33 -17.91 -1.01 2.21
C ASP A 33 -17.07 -1.09 3.49
N ASP A 34 -15.85 -0.54 3.45
CA ASP A 34 -14.92 -0.45 4.58
C ASP A 34 -14.23 0.92 4.58
N PRO A 35 -14.79 1.91 5.31
CA PRO A 35 -14.23 3.25 5.43
C PRO A 35 -12.81 3.29 5.99
N GLN A 36 -12.36 2.24 6.69
CA GLN A 36 -11.03 2.15 7.30
C GLN A 36 -10.01 1.42 6.42
N TYR A 37 -10.43 0.83 5.30
CA TYR A 37 -9.58 0.00 4.45
C TYR A 37 -8.27 0.71 4.07
N TRP A 38 -8.36 1.95 3.59
CA TRP A 38 -7.21 2.71 3.12
C TRP A 38 -6.26 3.11 4.24
N GLN A 39 -6.80 3.54 5.38
CA GLN A 39 -5.99 3.89 6.54
C GLN A 39 -5.22 2.67 7.04
N ARG A 40 -5.94 1.57 7.30
CA ARG A 40 -5.37 0.33 7.82
C ARG A 40 -4.26 -0.20 6.91
N ASN A 41 -4.50 -0.29 5.60
CA ASN A 41 -3.49 -0.83 4.68
C ASN A 41 -2.32 0.15 4.46
N THR A 42 -2.54 1.46 4.58
CA THR A 42 -1.44 2.46 4.57
C THR A 42 -0.54 2.26 5.79
N GLU A 43 -1.11 2.09 6.99
CA GLU A 43 -0.35 1.86 8.22
C GLU A 43 0.48 0.56 8.15
N ILE A 44 -0.11 -0.51 7.59
CA ILE A 44 0.61 -1.78 7.35
C ILE A 44 1.79 -1.56 6.39
N ALA A 45 1.58 -0.88 5.28
CA ALA A 45 2.63 -0.61 4.29
C ALA A 45 3.74 0.29 4.86
N MET A 46 3.39 1.27 5.69
CA MET A 46 4.36 2.07 6.45
C MET A 46 5.20 1.21 7.40
N GLY A 47 4.58 0.27 8.11
CA GLY A 47 5.29 -0.69 8.97
C GLY A 47 6.28 -1.55 8.19
N GLN A 48 5.84 -2.12 7.05
CA GLN A 48 6.71 -2.89 6.15
C GLN A 48 7.88 -2.06 5.62
N GLN A 49 7.66 -0.79 5.27
CA GLN A 49 8.73 0.11 4.84
C GLN A 49 9.80 0.29 5.93
N GLN A 50 9.44 0.37 7.21
CA GLN A 50 10.43 0.47 8.30
C GLN A 50 11.21 -0.83 8.48
N VAL A 51 10.52 -1.98 8.44
CA VAL A 51 11.16 -3.31 8.53
C VAL A 51 12.21 -3.47 7.43
N TYR A 52 11.85 -3.19 6.17
CA TYR A 52 12.80 -3.32 5.06
C TYR A 52 13.96 -2.34 5.13
N LYS A 53 13.80 -1.15 5.70
CA LYS A 53 14.92 -0.24 5.95
C LYS A 53 15.92 -0.87 6.94
N VAL A 54 15.42 -1.40 8.05
CA VAL A 54 16.25 -2.08 9.06
C VAL A 54 16.93 -3.33 8.48
N ASP A 55 16.21 -4.13 7.71
CA ASP A 55 16.76 -5.33 7.08
C ASP A 55 17.89 -4.99 6.10
N ILE A 56 17.69 -3.96 5.26
CA ILE A 56 18.72 -3.47 4.34
C ILE A 56 19.94 -2.96 5.11
N GLU A 57 19.76 -2.26 6.22
CA GLU A 57 20.87 -1.82 7.08
C GLU A 57 21.60 -2.98 7.76
N THR A 58 20.89 -4.05 8.11
CA THR A 58 21.44 -5.22 8.80
C THR A 58 22.21 -6.14 7.85
N VAL A 59 21.76 -6.28 6.60
CA VAL A 59 22.36 -7.18 5.60
C VAL A 59 23.56 -6.56 4.87
N LYS A 60 23.71 -5.24 4.90
CA LYS A 60 24.86 -4.52 4.32
C LYS A 60 26.18 -4.92 4.97
#